data_AF-A0A256XR20-F1
#
_entry.id   AF-A0A256XR20-F1
#
_cell.length_a   1.000
_cell.length_b   1.000
_cell.length_c   1.000
_cell.angle_alpha   90.00
_cell.angle_beta   90.00
_cell.angle_gamma   90.00
#
_symmetry.space_group_name_H-M   'P 1'
#
loop_
_entity.id
_entity.type
_entity.pdbx_description
1 polymer ?
#
loop_
_entity_poly.entity_id
_entity_poly.type
_entity_poly.pdbx_seq_one_letter_code
_entity_poly.pdbx_strand_id
1 'polypeptide(L)'
;MTYSYRIVGLGQYYRKYFDRLLNNFSTAGIEVMNRTFSPQFSEINVRHEHEVANIKIYPQYNDLLVTFEVKEDVGHRTLEFAKTGLRFFGSILTGGSVVDATISTVEESFDNALSGNAGYLASTVANIIKSTEDSLRHEVEERIRQVRESMEEVNNLATSVRSRIITIQEELDILKSEGKDVSKIELRVNRAKQLYDEAMSEAGRRNYMNAIAKLEAASRLLDRAEGLLSEVY
;
A
#
# COMPACT_ATOMS: atom_id res chain seq x y z
N MET A 1 -1.83 30.68 -12.96
CA MET A 1 -2.95 29.76 -13.25
C MET A 1 -3.02 28.73 -12.13
N THR A 2 -4.20 28.21 -11.79
CA THR A 2 -4.38 27.18 -10.77
C THR A 2 -4.67 25.86 -11.46
N TYR A 3 -3.95 24.82 -11.06
CA TYR A 3 -4.03 23.45 -11.56
C TYR A 3 -4.56 22.58 -10.44
N SER A 4 -5.44 21.60 -10.73
CA SER A 4 -5.82 20.62 -9.72
C SER A 4 -5.94 19.21 -10.26
N TYR A 5 -5.69 18.25 -9.38
CA TYR A 5 -5.63 16.84 -9.70
C TYR A 5 -6.19 16.00 -8.56
N ARG A 6 -7.08 15.05 -8.89
CA ARG A 6 -7.64 14.12 -7.92
C ARG A 6 -6.91 12.79 -7.99
N ILE A 7 -6.39 12.36 -6.84
CA ILE A 7 -5.75 11.07 -6.66
C ILE A 7 -6.74 10.15 -5.96
N VAL A 8 -7.28 9.19 -6.71
CA VAL A 8 -8.32 8.28 -6.23
C VAL A 8 -7.72 7.12 -5.43
N GLY A 9 -8.23 6.88 -4.22
CA GLY A 9 -7.92 5.69 -3.41
C GLY A 9 -6.63 5.72 -2.59
N LEU A 10 -5.93 6.86 -2.55
CA LEU A 10 -4.67 7.01 -1.78
C LEU A 10 -4.79 7.91 -0.53
N GLY A 11 -6.01 8.28 -0.13
CA GLY A 11 -6.29 9.13 1.04
C GLY A 11 -5.68 8.59 2.35
N GLN A 12 -5.80 7.29 2.60
CA GLN A 12 -5.18 6.63 3.77
C GLN A 12 -3.64 6.67 3.77
N TYR A 13 -3.02 6.94 2.61
CA TYR A 13 -1.57 7.06 2.45
C TYR A 13 -1.09 8.51 2.39
N TYR A 14 -1.95 9.47 2.77
CA TYR A 14 -1.69 10.91 2.66
C TYR A 14 -0.32 11.34 3.18
N ARG A 15 0.05 10.95 4.40
CA ARG A 15 1.36 11.30 4.99
C ARG A 15 2.51 10.79 4.13
N LYS A 16 2.42 9.55 3.67
CA LYS A 16 3.44 8.92 2.82
C LYS A 16 3.52 9.59 1.45
N TYR A 17 2.38 9.95 0.88
CA TYR A 17 2.33 10.72 -0.36
C TYR A 17 3.04 12.06 -0.21
N PHE A 18 2.74 12.82 0.85
CA PHE A 18 3.40 14.10 1.16
C PHE A 18 4.92 13.95 1.30
N ASP A 19 5.39 12.97 2.08
CA ASP A 19 6.82 12.75 2.30
C ASP A 19 7.55 12.38 0.99
N ARG A 20 6.92 11.57 0.12
CA ARG A 20 7.47 11.25 -1.20
C ARG A 20 7.50 12.44 -2.14
N LEU A 21 6.45 13.26 -2.12
CA LEU A 21 6.36 14.44 -2.97
C LEU A 21 7.52 15.40 -2.69
N LEU A 22 7.85 15.63 -1.40
CA LEU A 22 9.02 16.42 -0.99
C LEU A 22 10.35 15.85 -1.49
N ASN A 23 10.52 14.53 -1.40
CA ASN A 23 11.73 13.85 -1.88
C ASN A 23 11.85 13.93 -3.41
N ASN A 24 10.73 13.83 -4.12
CA ASN A 24 10.71 13.90 -5.59
C ASN A 24 11.03 15.31 -6.08
N PHE A 25 10.54 16.36 -5.40
CA PHE A 25 10.97 17.74 -5.67
C PHE A 25 12.48 17.93 -5.48
N SER A 26 13.01 17.42 -4.36
CA SER A 26 14.45 17.51 -4.06
C SER A 26 15.30 16.78 -5.11
N THR A 27 14.87 15.58 -5.52
CA THR A 27 15.53 14.76 -6.56
C THR A 27 15.49 15.45 -7.93
N ALA A 28 14.43 16.21 -8.22
CA ALA A 28 14.28 16.96 -9.47
C ALA A 28 15.06 18.29 -9.47
N GLY A 29 15.83 18.61 -8.43
CA GLY A 29 16.56 19.88 -8.33
C GLY A 29 15.68 21.09 -8.06
N ILE A 30 14.44 20.88 -7.60
CA ILE A 30 13.52 21.96 -7.22
C ILE A 30 13.72 22.28 -5.74
N GLU A 31 13.95 23.56 -5.43
CA GLU A 31 14.17 24.03 -4.06
C GLU A 31 12.85 24.02 -3.28
N VAL A 32 12.78 23.30 -2.15
CA VAL A 32 11.63 23.36 -1.24
C VAL A 32 11.81 24.51 -0.26
N MET A 33 11.10 25.61 -0.50
CA MET A 33 11.19 26.85 0.27
C MET A 33 10.56 26.73 1.66
N ASN A 34 9.35 26.19 1.72
CA ASN A 34 8.65 25.96 2.98
C ASN A 34 7.70 24.76 2.83
N ARG A 35 7.28 24.21 3.97
CA ARG A 35 6.35 23.10 4.02
C ARG A 35 5.55 23.12 5.31
N THR A 36 4.26 22.84 5.20
CA THR A 36 3.33 22.67 6.33
C THR A 36 2.61 21.36 6.14
N PHE A 37 2.53 20.55 7.19
CA PHE A 37 1.75 19.31 7.20
C PHE A 37 0.77 19.33 8.37
N SER A 38 -0.49 19.03 8.08
CA SER A 38 -1.52 18.74 9.07
C SER A 38 -2.38 17.56 8.58
N PRO A 39 -3.14 16.89 9.46
CA PRO A 39 -4.03 15.81 9.04
C PRO A 39 -5.14 16.22 8.07
N GLN A 40 -5.47 17.52 7.98
CA GLN A 40 -6.59 18.04 7.17
C GLN A 40 -6.13 18.77 5.91
N PHE A 41 -4.87 19.21 5.87
CA PHE A 41 -4.27 19.89 4.73
C PHE A 41 -2.74 19.92 4.83
N SER A 42 -2.08 20.04 3.70
CA SER A 42 -0.65 20.35 3.63
C SER A 42 -0.38 21.35 2.54
N GLU A 43 0.70 22.10 2.71
CA GLU A 43 1.15 23.11 1.77
C GLU A 43 2.66 22.98 1.57
N ILE A 44 3.11 23.12 0.33
CA ILE A 44 4.51 23.06 -0.05
C ILE A 44 4.75 24.23 -1.00
N ASN A 45 5.72 25.09 -0.69
CA ASN A 45 6.19 26.08 -1.64
C ASN A 45 7.53 25.63 -2.20
N VAL A 46 7.65 25.64 -3.52
CA VAL A 46 8.85 25.21 -4.22
C VAL A 46 9.29 26.26 -5.24
N ARG A 47 10.58 26.37 -5.49
CA ARG A 47 11.17 27.33 -6.43
C ARG A 47 12.07 26.63 -7.44
N HIS A 48 12.03 27.12 -8.67
CA HIS A 48 13.03 26.83 -9.69
C HIS A 48 13.31 28.12 -10.47
N GLU A 49 14.58 28.56 -10.49
CA GLU A 49 15.00 29.82 -11.12
C GLU A 49 14.13 31.02 -10.68
N HIS A 50 13.38 31.61 -11.63
CA HIS A 50 12.49 32.75 -11.43
C HIS A 50 11.02 32.35 -11.31
N GLU A 51 10.71 31.08 -11.02
CA GLU A 51 9.34 30.61 -10.83
C GLU A 51 9.16 30.05 -9.42
N VAL A 52 8.00 30.31 -8.82
CA VAL A 52 7.59 29.71 -7.55
C VAL A 52 6.24 29.01 -7.74
N ALA A 53 6.15 27.80 -7.19
CA ALA A 53 4.93 27.02 -7.16
C ALA A 53 4.44 26.82 -5.73
N ASN A 54 3.15 27.06 -5.50
CA ASN A 54 2.45 26.78 -4.26
C ASN A 54 1.57 25.55 -4.44
N ILE A 55 1.94 24.43 -3.82
CA ILE A 55 1.20 23.17 -3.87
C ILE A 55 0.42 23.00 -2.58
N LYS A 56 -0.86 22.62 -2.68
CA LYS A 56 -1.72 22.26 -1.54
C LYS A 56 -2.32 20.88 -1.76
N ILE A 57 -2.45 20.13 -0.67
CA ILE A 57 -3.02 18.77 -0.68
C ILE A 57 -4.10 18.70 0.38
N TYR A 58 -5.26 18.18 0.01
CA TYR A 58 -6.40 17.98 0.89
C TYR A 58 -6.80 16.51 0.89
N PRO A 59 -6.68 15.80 2.03
CA PRO A 59 -7.28 14.48 2.16
C PRO A 59 -8.80 14.58 2.15
N GLN A 60 -9.44 13.86 1.25
CA GLN A 60 -10.89 13.79 1.08
C GLN A 60 -11.35 12.35 1.22
N TYR A 61 -11.61 11.90 2.45
CA TYR A 61 -11.92 10.51 2.76
C TYR A 61 -10.86 9.54 2.22
N ASN A 62 -11.17 8.85 1.11
CA ASN A 62 -10.29 7.86 0.49
C ASN A 62 -9.40 8.45 -0.62
N ASP A 63 -9.57 9.73 -0.96
CA ASP A 63 -8.88 10.39 -2.07
C ASP A 63 -8.00 11.54 -1.57
N LEU A 64 -7.12 12.04 -2.44
CA LEU A 64 -6.38 13.29 -2.23
C LEU A 64 -6.74 14.27 -3.35
N LEU A 65 -7.06 15.51 -2.99
CA LEU A 65 -7.13 16.62 -3.94
C LEU A 65 -5.81 17.41 -3.85
N VAL A 66 -5.06 17.43 -4.94
CA VAL A 66 -3.84 18.24 -5.06
C VAL A 66 -4.15 19.45 -5.93
N THR A 67 -3.77 20.64 -5.48
CA THR A 67 -3.89 21.87 -6.25
C THR A 67 -2.54 22.57 -6.27
N PHE A 68 -2.15 23.19 -7.38
CA PHE A 68 -0.97 24.06 -7.37
C PHE A 68 -1.14 25.30 -8.23
N GLU A 69 -0.40 26.35 -7.88
CA GLU A 69 -0.31 27.59 -8.64
C GLU A 69 1.15 27.93 -8.93
N VAL A 70 1.46 28.33 -10.15
CA VAL A 70 2.80 28.80 -10.57
C VAL A 70 2.75 30.29 -10.91
N LYS A 71 3.76 31.04 -10.45
CA LYS A 71 3.94 32.47 -10.68
C LYS A 71 5.42 32.80 -10.85
N GLU A 72 5.72 33.85 -11.62
CA GLU A 72 7.07 34.41 -11.72
C GLU A 72 7.47 35.10 -10.39
N ASP A 73 8.70 34.89 -9.95
CA ASP A 73 9.36 35.52 -8.80
C ASP A 73 9.86 36.90 -9.24
N VAL A 74 8.97 37.89 -9.22
CA VAL A 74 9.32 39.27 -9.59
C VAL A 74 10.15 39.87 -8.46
N GLY A 75 11.46 39.91 -8.67
CA GLY A 75 12.48 40.28 -7.69
C GLY A 75 12.11 41.47 -6.80
N HIS A 76 12.39 41.32 -5.51
CA HIS A 76 12.11 42.22 -4.40
C HIS A 76 10.67 42.20 -3.86
N ARG A 77 10.33 41.13 -3.14
CA ARG A 77 9.66 41.22 -1.82
C ARG A 77 9.64 39.87 -1.14
N THR A 78 9.94 39.90 0.15
CA THR A 78 9.59 38.92 1.18
C THR A 78 8.32 38.15 0.82
N LEU A 79 8.31 36.83 1.07
CA LEU A 79 7.17 35.92 0.92
C LEU A 79 5.89 36.48 1.56
N GLU A 80 5.18 37.36 0.86
CA GLU A 80 3.76 37.60 1.06
C GLU A 80 3.00 36.64 0.14
N PHE A 81 3.12 35.33 0.43
CA PHE A 81 2.08 34.36 0.09
C PHE A 81 0.82 34.59 0.98
N ALA A 82 0.58 35.84 1.36
CA ALA A 82 -0.47 36.27 2.25
C ALA A 82 -1.80 36.25 1.50
N LYS A 83 -2.65 35.30 1.92
CA LYS A 83 -4.11 35.48 1.98
C LYS A 83 -4.90 35.54 0.67
N THR A 84 -4.34 35.20 -0.49
CA THR A 84 -5.15 35.04 -1.73
C THR A 84 -5.71 33.62 -1.91
N GLY A 85 -5.38 32.68 -1.01
CA GLY A 85 -5.91 31.31 -1.04
C GLY A 85 -7.34 31.15 -0.49
N LEU A 86 -8.00 32.21 -0.02
CA LEU A 86 -9.26 32.12 0.74
C LEU A 86 -10.55 32.10 -0.10
N ARG A 87 -10.51 32.27 -1.43
CA ARG A 87 -11.74 32.33 -2.25
C ARG A 87 -12.28 30.98 -2.73
N PHE A 88 -11.50 29.90 -2.67
CA PHE A 88 -11.98 28.57 -3.05
C PHE A 88 -12.67 27.79 -1.92
N PHE A 89 -12.68 28.31 -0.68
CA PHE A 89 -13.16 27.57 0.49
C PHE A 89 -14.66 27.73 0.80
N GLY A 90 -15.40 28.55 0.05
CA GLY A 90 -16.83 28.76 0.29
C GLY A 90 -17.75 27.67 -0.29
N SER A 91 -17.30 26.92 -1.29
CA SER A 91 -18.18 26.08 -2.12
C SER A 91 -17.90 24.58 -2.07
N ILE A 92 -16.79 24.12 -1.49
CA ILE A 92 -16.43 22.69 -1.47
C ILE A 92 -16.82 22.01 -0.14
N LEU A 93 -17.02 22.77 0.95
CA LEU A 93 -17.30 22.20 2.27
C LEU A 93 -18.79 22.10 2.63
N THR A 94 -19.71 22.66 1.84
CA THR A 94 -21.16 22.54 2.06
C THR A 94 -21.80 21.80 0.89
N GLY A 95 -22.18 20.55 1.14
CA GLY A 95 -22.73 19.62 0.15
C GLY A 95 -23.83 20.22 -0.73
N GLY A 96 -23.53 20.39 -2.00
CA GLY A 96 -24.47 20.76 -3.05
C GLY A 96 -23.88 20.46 -4.42
N SER A 97 -24.67 19.79 -5.26
CA SER A 97 -24.37 19.22 -6.58
C SER A 97 -23.76 20.22 -7.61
N VAL A 98 -22.43 20.45 -7.53
CA VAL A 98 -21.62 21.17 -8.56
C VAL A 98 -20.28 20.45 -8.84
N VAL A 99 -20.15 19.24 -8.29
CA VAL A 99 -18.88 18.50 -8.19
C VAL A 99 -18.39 18.03 -9.56
N ASP A 100 -19.28 17.64 -10.49
CA ASP A 100 -18.88 17.01 -11.76
C ASP A 100 -18.35 18.00 -12.81
N ALA A 101 -19.05 19.13 -13.02
CA ALA A 101 -18.67 20.10 -14.05
C ALA A 101 -17.44 20.95 -13.67
N THR A 102 -17.14 21.06 -12.38
CA THR A 102 -15.94 21.77 -11.91
C THR A 102 -14.73 20.85 -11.97
N ILE A 103 -14.88 19.55 -11.74
CA ILE A 103 -13.76 18.59 -11.78
C ILE A 103 -13.27 18.38 -13.22
N SER A 104 -14.17 18.23 -14.20
CA SER A 104 -13.78 17.99 -15.60
C SER A 104 -12.97 19.14 -16.21
N THR A 105 -13.42 20.39 -16.05
CA THR A 105 -12.66 21.59 -16.51
C THR A 105 -11.37 21.80 -15.71
N VAL A 106 -11.30 21.28 -14.49
CA VAL A 106 -10.12 21.39 -13.61
C VAL A 106 -9.06 20.33 -13.95
N GLU A 107 -9.45 19.13 -14.36
CA GLU A 107 -8.52 18.09 -14.87
C GLU A 107 -7.88 18.51 -16.21
N GLU A 108 -8.63 19.17 -17.11
CA GLU A 108 -8.08 19.73 -18.37
C GLU A 108 -6.92 20.71 -18.13
N SER A 109 -6.96 21.48 -17.03
CA SER A 109 -5.87 22.39 -16.68
C SER A 109 -4.60 21.64 -16.25
N PHE A 110 -4.76 20.52 -15.55
CA PHE A 110 -3.63 19.69 -15.11
C PHE A 110 -3.01 18.94 -16.29
N ASP A 111 -3.82 18.44 -17.23
CA ASP A 111 -3.33 17.83 -18.46
C ASP A 111 -2.54 18.82 -19.33
N ASN A 112 -2.95 20.09 -19.35
CA ASN A 112 -2.19 21.17 -20.00
C ASN A 112 -0.82 21.40 -19.32
N ALA A 113 -0.75 21.35 -17.99
CA ALA A 113 0.54 21.38 -17.29
C ALA A 113 1.38 20.13 -17.60
N LEU A 114 0.80 18.93 -17.59
CA LEU A 114 1.50 17.69 -17.95
C LEU A 114 2.08 17.74 -19.36
N SER A 115 1.36 18.35 -20.31
CA SER A 115 1.76 18.41 -21.71
C SER A 115 2.88 19.40 -22.01
N GLY A 116 3.42 20.13 -21.02
CA GLY A 116 4.50 21.09 -21.23
C GLY A 116 4.05 22.51 -21.59
N ASN A 117 2.75 22.71 -21.83
CA ASN A 117 2.21 23.94 -22.41
C ASN A 117 2.07 25.08 -21.38
N ALA A 118 2.28 24.78 -20.10
CA ALA A 118 2.02 25.70 -18.99
C ALA A 118 3.30 26.24 -18.31
N GLY A 119 4.48 26.01 -18.90
CA GLY A 119 5.79 26.44 -18.37
C GLY A 119 6.56 25.32 -17.67
N TYR A 120 7.87 25.51 -17.47
CA TYR A 120 8.76 24.46 -16.98
C TYR A 120 8.41 24.01 -15.57
N LEU A 121 8.28 24.96 -14.61
CA LEU A 121 7.98 24.58 -13.22
C LEU A 121 6.59 23.96 -13.11
N ALA A 122 5.58 24.47 -13.82
CA ALA A 122 4.23 23.90 -13.81
C ALA A 122 4.23 22.45 -14.31
N SER A 123 4.92 22.19 -15.41
CA SER A 123 5.04 20.86 -15.99
C SER A 123 5.81 19.91 -15.08
N THR A 124 6.87 20.39 -14.44
CA THR A 124 7.67 19.58 -13.52
C THR A 124 6.88 19.23 -12.26
N VAL A 125 6.14 20.19 -11.70
CA VAL A 125 5.24 19.95 -10.56
C VAL A 125 4.16 18.93 -10.91
N ALA A 126 3.49 19.06 -12.06
CA ALA A 126 2.48 18.11 -12.50
C ALA A 126 3.04 16.69 -12.66
N ASN A 127 4.21 16.55 -13.30
CA ASN A 127 4.88 15.26 -13.48
C ASN A 127 5.32 14.64 -12.14
N ILE A 128 5.77 15.45 -11.18
CA ILE A 128 6.14 14.98 -9.84
C ILE A 128 4.90 14.51 -9.08
N ILE A 129 3.79 15.24 -9.14
CA ILE A 129 2.51 14.83 -8.54
C ILE A 129 2.07 13.48 -9.10
N LYS A 130 2.09 13.32 -10.43
CA LYS A 130 1.65 12.11 -11.13
C LYS A 130 2.55 10.91 -10.85
N SER A 131 3.87 11.08 -10.97
CA SER A 131 4.84 10.01 -10.67
C SER A 131 4.81 9.57 -9.20
N THR A 132 4.54 10.50 -8.28
CA THR A 132 4.37 10.18 -6.85
C THR A 132 3.13 9.33 -6.62
N GLU A 133 2.02 9.64 -7.31
CA GLU A 133 0.82 8.80 -7.30
C GLU A 133 1.15 7.41 -7.84
N ASP A 134 1.69 7.33 -9.05
CA ASP A 134 1.89 6.06 -9.75
C ASP A 134 2.81 5.13 -8.95
N SER A 135 3.90 5.67 -8.40
CA SER A 135 4.81 4.93 -7.51
C SER A 135 4.12 4.42 -6.24
N LEU A 136 3.28 5.25 -5.61
CA LEU A 136 2.58 4.86 -4.40
C LEU A 136 1.47 3.84 -4.70
N ARG A 137 0.74 4.00 -5.80
CA ARG A 137 -0.28 3.07 -6.27
C ARG A 137 0.33 1.70 -6.55
N HIS A 138 1.43 1.65 -7.29
CA HIS A 138 2.13 0.39 -7.57
C HIS A 138 2.56 -0.33 -6.30
N GLU A 139 3.09 0.38 -5.30
CA GLU A 139 3.48 -0.25 -4.04
C GLU A 139 2.28 -0.80 -3.27
N VAL A 140 1.15 -0.08 -3.26
CA VAL A 140 -0.07 -0.53 -2.60
C VAL A 140 -0.62 -1.78 -3.28
N GLU A 141 -0.68 -1.79 -4.60
CA GLU A 141 -1.12 -2.94 -5.40
C GLU A 141 -0.21 -4.14 -5.18
N GLU A 142 1.10 -3.95 -5.18
CA GLU A 142 2.09 -4.99 -4.95
C GLU A 142 1.96 -5.58 -3.55
N ARG A 143 1.77 -4.74 -2.53
CA ARG A 143 1.54 -5.20 -1.16
C ARG A 143 0.25 -6.02 -1.04
N ILE A 144 -0.82 -5.60 -1.71
CA ILE A 144 -2.09 -6.35 -1.73
C ILE A 144 -1.89 -7.70 -2.42
N ARG A 145 -1.16 -7.72 -3.54
CA ARG A 145 -0.82 -8.95 -4.27
C ARG A 145 -0.03 -9.91 -3.38
N GLN A 146 1.05 -9.46 -2.77
CA GLN A 146 1.89 -10.26 -1.87
C GLN A 146 1.09 -10.84 -0.70
N VAL A 147 0.17 -10.07 -0.11
CA VAL A 147 -0.70 -10.56 0.96
C VAL A 147 -1.65 -11.65 0.44
N ARG A 148 -2.23 -11.47 -0.76
CA ARG A 148 -3.09 -12.49 -1.37
C ARG A 148 -2.33 -13.78 -1.69
N GLU A 149 -1.16 -13.66 -2.29
CA GLU A 149 -0.27 -14.80 -2.59
C GLU A 149 0.11 -15.54 -1.30
N SER A 150 0.50 -14.81 -0.26
CA SER A 150 0.83 -15.41 1.05
C SER A 150 -0.37 -16.13 1.68
N MET A 151 -1.59 -15.58 1.55
CA MET A 151 -2.80 -16.23 2.05
C MET A 151 -3.12 -17.51 1.27
N GLU A 152 -2.96 -17.48 -0.06
CA GLU A 152 -3.18 -18.63 -0.92
C GLU A 152 -2.18 -19.75 -0.62
N GLU A 153 -0.90 -19.42 -0.45
CA GLU A 153 0.14 -20.37 -0.07
C GLU A 153 -0.16 -21.03 1.28
N VAL A 154 -0.55 -20.25 2.30
CA VAL A 154 -0.99 -20.79 3.60
C VAL A 154 -2.16 -21.74 3.42
N ASN A 155 -3.18 -21.39 2.61
CA ASN A 155 -4.34 -22.24 2.40
C ASN A 155 -3.98 -23.56 1.70
N ASN A 156 -3.12 -23.51 0.69
CA ASN A 156 -2.65 -24.69 -0.05
C ASN A 156 -1.87 -25.64 0.87
N LEU A 157 -0.91 -25.11 1.62
CA LEU A 157 -0.13 -25.88 2.58
C LEU A 157 -0.98 -26.43 3.71
N ALA A 158 -1.89 -25.63 4.27
CA ALA A 158 -2.79 -26.05 5.35
C ALA A 158 -3.70 -27.19 4.90
N THR A 159 -4.25 -27.11 3.68
CA THR A 159 -5.09 -28.16 3.11
C THR A 159 -4.31 -29.46 2.94
N SER A 160 -3.10 -29.38 2.37
CA SER A 160 -2.22 -30.54 2.18
C SER A 160 -1.84 -31.20 3.52
N VAL A 161 -1.34 -30.41 4.48
CA VAL A 161 -0.93 -30.89 5.80
C VAL A 161 -2.10 -31.51 6.56
N ARG A 162 -3.27 -30.87 6.54
CA ARG A 162 -4.46 -31.40 7.22
C ARG A 162 -4.92 -32.73 6.63
N SER A 163 -4.95 -32.84 5.31
CA SER A 163 -5.32 -34.08 4.62
C SER A 163 -4.39 -35.22 5.04
N ARG A 164 -3.07 -34.97 5.02
CA ARG A 164 -2.06 -35.98 5.39
C ARG A 164 -2.15 -36.38 6.86
N ILE A 165 -2.40 -35.44 7.77
CA ILE A 165 -2.63 -35.76 9.19
C ILE A 165 -3.80 -36.73 9.33
N ILE A 166 -4.93 -36.47 8.65
CA ILE A 166 -6.13 -37.33 8.72
C ILE A 166 -5.80 -38.72 8.18
N THR A 167 -5.22 -38.81 6.98
CA THR A 167 -4.88 -40.10 6.37
C THR A 167 -3.94 -40.92 7.25
N ILE A 168 -2.88 -40.31 7.77
CA ILE A 168 -1.94 -41.02 8.64
C ILE A 168 -2.61 -41.44 9.95
N GLN A 169 -3.51 -40.63 10.52
CA GLN A 169 -4.24 -41.00 11.74
C GLN A 169 -5.14 -42.22 11.51
N GLU A 170 -5.82 -42.30 10.37
CA GLU A 170 -6.64 -43.47 10.01
C GLU A 170 -5.77 -44.74 9.90
N GLU A 171 -4.61 -44.68 9.23
CA GLU A 171 -3.70 -45.83 9.13
C GLU A 171 -3.10 -46.23 10.48
N LEU A 172 -2.80 -45.25 11.34
CA LEU A 172 -2.34 -45.50 12.70
C LEU A 172 -3.37 -46.28 13.53
N ASP A 173 -4.65 -45.94 13.40
CA ASP A 173 -5.72 -46.62 14.12
C ASP A 173 -5.89 -48.07 13.65
N ILE A 174 -5.73 -48.32 12.34
CA ILE A 174 -5.70 -49.68 11.77
C ILE A 174 -4.54 -50.48 12.35
N LEU A 175 -3.30 -49.98 12.24
CA LEU A 175 -2.11 -50.67 12.73
C LEU A 175 -2.16 -50.94 14.25
N LYS A 176 -2.72 -50.01 15.04
CA LYS A 176 -2.97 -50.23 16.47
C LYS A 176 -3.94 -51.38 16.72
N SER A 177 -5.01 -51.47 15.93
CA SER A 177 -5.99 -52.57 16.03
C SER A 177 -5.38 -53.94 15.68
N GLU A 178 -4.35 -53.95 14.84
CA GLU A 178 -3.53 -55.13 14.50
C GLU A 178 -2.45 -55.44 15.54
N GLY A 179 -2.31 -54.63 16.59
CA GLY A 179 -1.33 -54.82 17.66
C GLY A 179 0.10 -54.40 17.29
N LYS A 180 0.28 -53.59 16.24
CA LYS A 180 1.60 -53.06 15.84
C LYS A 180 2.02 -51.89 16.74
N ASP A 181 3.32 -51.74 16.99
CA ASP A 181 3.85 -50.56 17.68
C ASP A 181 3.98 -49.39 16.71
N VAL A 182 3.19 -48.34 16.96
CA VAL A 182 3.16 -47.12 16.14
C VAL A 182 3.63 -45.86 16.87
N SER A 183 4.19 -46.01 18.08
CA SER A 183 4.53 -44.91 18.98
C SER A 183 5.39 -43.80 18.32
N LYS A 184 6.36 -44.19 17.49
CA LYS A 184 7.26 -43.26 16.78
C LYS A 184 6.56 -42.46 15.68
N ILE A 185 5.60 -43.06 14.99
CA ILE A 185 4.82 -42.43 13.93
C ILE A 185 3.83 -41.45 14.57
N GLU A 186 3.12 -41.91 15.60
CA GLU A 186 2.16 -41.12 16.37
C GLU A 186 2.77 -39.85 16.97
N LEU A 187 3.99 -39.93 17.52
CA LEU A 187 4.72 -38.76 18.04
C LEU A 187 4.90 -37.67 16.96
N ARG A 188 5.27 -38.06 15.73
CA ARG A 188 5.51 -37.12 14.62
C ARG A 188 4.21 -36.48 14.15
N VAL A 189 3.16 -37.28 14.02
CA VAL A 189 1.83 -36.82 13.58
C VAL A 189 1.23 -35.85 14.60
N ASN A 190 1.33 -36.16 15.89
CA ASN A 190 0.88 -35.27 16.96
C ASN A 190 1.66 -33.94 16.96
N ARG A 191 2.98 -33.99 16.74
CA ARG A 191 3.78 -32.77 16.61
C ARG A 191 3.44 -31.98 15.35
N ALA A 192 3.17 -32.63 14.22
CA ALA A 192 2.73 -32.00 12.99
C ALA A 192 1.36 -31.32 13.16
N LYS A 193 0.43 -31.96 13.87
CA LYS A 193 -0.87 -31.38 14.24
C LYS A 193 -0.73 -30.13 15.10
N GLN A 194 0.14 -30.16 16.11
CA GLN A 194 0.40 -28.98 16.92
C GLN A 194 0.96 -27.82 16.07
N LEU A 195 1.91 -28.09 15.17
CA LEU A 195 2.45 -27.08 14.26
C LEU A 195 1.39 -26.53 13.30
N TYR A 196 0.48 -27.37 12.82
CA TYR A 196 -0.67 -26.96 12.02
C TYR A 196 -1.56 -25.97 12.80
N ASP A 197 -1.95 -26.30 14.03
CA ASP A 197 -2.80 -25.43 14.86
C ASP A 197 -2.11 -24.10 15.17
N GLU A 198 -0.81 -24.15 15.50
CA GLU A 198 0.02 -22.96 15.70
C GLU A 198 0.13 -22.12 14.42
N ALA A 199 0.21 -22.73 13.24
CA ALA A 199 0.26 -22.03 11.95
C ALA A 199 -1.06 -21.31 11.66
N MET A 200 -2.20 -21.97 11.90
CA MET A 200 -3.52 -21.36 11.72
C MET A 200 -3.72 -20.16 12.67
N SER A 201 -3.18 -20.24 13.89
CA SER A 201 -3.18 -19.08 14.80
C SER A 201 -2.31 -17.93 14.29
N GLU A 202 -1.15 -18.18 13.68
CA GLU A 202 -0.31 -17.13 13.09
C GLU A 202 -1.01 -16.49 11.88
N ALA A 203 -1.62 -17.30 11.01
CA ALA A 203 -2.37 -16.84 9.86
C ALA A 203 -3.55 -15.94 10.27
N GLY A 204 -4.28 -16.30 11.34
CA GLY A 204 -5.34 -15.46 11.90
C GLY A 204 -4.85 -14.10 12.41
N ARG A 205 -3.58 -13.99 12.79
CA ARG A 205 -2.91 -12.74 13.16
C ARG A 205 -2.24 -12.04 11.97
N ARG A 206 -2.49 -12.49 10.74
CA ARG A 206 -1.87 -12.03 9.48
C ARG A 206 -0.34 -12.19 9.43
N ASN A 207 0.19 -13.12 10.22
CA ASN A 207 1.61 -13.46 10.21
C ASN A 207 1.87 -14.66 9.29
N TYR A 208 1.71 -14.43 7.98
CA TYR A 208 1.73 -15.50 6.98
C TYR A 208 3.11 -16.17 6.87
N MET A 209 4.20 -15.43 7.03
CA MET A 209 5.56 -15.97 7.01
C MET A 209 5.76 -17.07 8.06
N ASN A 210 5.34 -16.80 9.31
CA ASN A 210 5.44 -17.79 10.38
C ASN A 210 4.45 -18.95 10.19
N ALA A 211 3.28 -18.69 9.62
CA ALA A 211 2.31 -19.73 9.29
C ALA A 211 2.88 -20.71 8.26
N ILE A 212 3.44 -20.20 7.16
CA ILE A 212 4.09 -20.99 6.10
C ILE A 212 5.22 -21.84 6.69
N ALA A 213 6.14 -21.23 7.44
CA ALA A 213 7.27 -21.96 8.03
C ALA A 213 6.83 -23.11 8.95
N LYS A 214 5.77 -22.92 9.74
CA LYS A 214 5.21 -23.97 10.61
C LYS A 214 4.53 -25.08 9.81
N LEU A 215 3.81 -24.75 8.73
CA LEU A 215 3.17 -25.73 7.85
C LEU A 215 4.22 -26.57 7.09
N GLU A 216 5.29 -25.95 6.60
CA GLU A 216 6.41 -26.70 6.02
C GLU A 216 7.06 -27.65 7.02
N ALA A 217 7.29 -27.19 8.25
CA ALA A 217 7.84 -28.02 9.31
C ALA A 217 6.91 -29.20 9.65
N ALA A 218 5.59 -28.97 9.68
CA ALA A 218 4.59 -30.02 9.82
C ALA A 218 4.67 -31.02 8.66
N SER A 219 4.74 -30.53 7.41
CA SER A 219 4.90 -31.37 6.21
C SER A 219 6.13 -32.28 6.33
N ARG A 220 7.29 -31.76 6.73
CA ARG A 220 8.53 -32.55 6.91
C ARG A 220 8.46 -33.59 8.02
N LEU A 221 7.58 -33.41 9.00
CA LEU A 221 7.31 -34.43 10.02
C LEU A 221 6.41 -35.53 9.47
N LEU A 222 5.42 -35.17 8.66
CA LEU A 222 4.53 -36.10 7.98
C LEU A 222 5.28 -36.93 6.94
N ASP A 223 6.23 -36.34 6.18
CA ASP A 223 7.08 -37.09 5.23
C ASP A 223 7.83 -38.21 5.95
N ARG A 224 8.35 -37.93 7.16
CA ARG A 224 9.04 -38.91 8.00
C ARG A 224 8.09 -39.91 8.64
N ALA A 225 6.86 -39.52 8.94
CA ALA A 225 5.84 -40.41 9.47
C ALA A 225 5.38 -41.42 8.40
N GLU A 226 5.14 -40.95 7.18
CA GLU A 226 4.80 -41.78 6.02
C GLU A 226 5.92 -42.76 5.66
N GLY A 227 7.18 -42.30 5.69
CA GLY A 227 8.34 -43.19 5.49
C GLY A 227 8.37 -44.33 6.52
N LEU A 228 8.16 -44.02 7.80
CA LEU A 228 8.09 -45.06 8.85
C LEU A 228 6.87 -45.97 8.68
N LEU A 229 5.71 -45.42 8.27
CA LEU A 229 4.51 -46.22 7.96
C LEU A 229 4.79 -47.26 6.89
N SER A 230 5.50 -46.87 5.82
CA SER A 230 5.85 -47.78 4.73
C SER A 230 6.78 -48.93 5.15
N GLU A 231 7.51 -48.79 6.26
CA GLU A 231 8.36 -49.85 6.83
C GLU A 231 7.58 -50.82 7.75
N VAL A 232 6.37 -50.46 8.18
CA VAL A 232 5.55 -51.26 9.11
C VAL A 232 4.64 -52.25 8.37
N TYR A 233 4.23 -51.90 7.15
CA TYR A 233 3.56 -52.81 6.21
C TYR A 233 4.56 -53.84 5.65
#